data_AF-A0A7V3YEE2-F1
#
_entry.id   AF-A0A7V3YEE2-F1
#
_cell.length_a   1.000
_cell.length_b   1.000
_cell.length_c   1.000
_cell.angle_alpha   90.00
_cell.angle_beta   90.00
_cell.angle_gamma   90.00
#
_symmetry.space_group_name_H-M   'P 1'
#
loop_
_entity.id
_entity.type
_entity.pdbx_description
1 polymer ?
#
loop_
_entity_poly.entity_id
_entity_poly.type
_entity_poly.pdbx_seq_one_letter_code
_entity_poly.pdbx_strand_id
1 'polypeptide(L)'
;DWLENASLFIGNDSGVSHLAGYMGIPSIVFYITTDPQKWGALGRNVCWIMAKTEEEAFSKFSSALDTLLNAQSLKKLNGYFFS
;
A
#
# COMPACT_ATOMS: atom_id res chain seq x y z
N ASP A 1 15.77 -8.67 -0.99
CA ASP A 1 15.96 -8.53 -2.45
C ASP A 1 14.74 -8.04 -3.23
N TRP A 2 13.68 -8.83 -3.45
CA TRP A 2 12.60 -8.41 -4.38
C TRP A 2 11.59 -7.44 -3.74
N LEU A 3 11.18 -7.72 -2.51
CA LEU A 3 10.22 -6.86 -1.79
C LEU A 3 10.86 -5.51 -1.43
N GLU A 4 12.10 -5.52 -0.94
CA GLU A 4 12.84 -4.31 -0.52
C GLU A 4 13.02 -3.26 -1.61
N ASN A 5 13.11 -3.68 -2.87
CA ASN A 5 13.31 -2.79 -4.00
C ASN A 5 11.99 -2.41 -4.69
N ALA A 6 10.85 -2.88 -4.19
CA ALA A 6 9.55 -2.58 -4.78
C ALA A 6 9.13 -1.14 -4.45
N SER A 7 8.74 -0.39 -5.47
CA SER A 7 8.14 0.95 -5.29
C SER A 7 6.73 0.90 -4.71
N LEU A 8 6.04 -0.23 -4.89
CA LEU A 8 4.68 -0.47 -4.43
C LEU A 8 4.44 -1.99 -4.34
N PHE A 9 3.85 -2.45 -3.25
CA PHE A 9 3.31 -3.80 -3.11
C PHE A 9 1.78 -3.77 -3.23
N ILE A 10 1.21 -4.73 -3.96
CA ILE A 10 -0.24 -4.91 -4.08
C ILE A 10 -0.56 -6.37 -3.79
N GLY A 11 -1.47 -6.62 -2.86
CA GLY A 11 -1.81 -7.98 -2.45
C GLY A 11 -3.11 -8.09 -1.66
N ASN A 12 -3.39 -9.29 -1.16
CA ASN A 12 -4.49 -9.59 -0.24
C ASN A 12 -3.99 -9.70 1.21
N ASP A 13 -4.89 -9.92 2.17
CA ASP A 13 -4.51 -10.24 3.55
C ASP A 13 -3.67 -11.54 3.63
N SER A 14 -2.35 -11.38 3.73
CA SER A 14 -1.37 -12.48 3.76
C SER A 14 -0.09 -12.06 4.47
N GLY A 15 0.72 -13.03 4.90
CA GLY A 15 1.99 -12.75 5.61
C GLY A 15 2.96 -11.84 4.83
N VAL A 16 2.95 -11.89 3.49
CA VAL A 16 3.78 -11.01 2.65
C VAL A 16 3.30 -9.57 2.73
N SER A 17 2.00 -9.33 2.82
CA SER A 17 1.42 -7.99 3.00
C SER A 17 1.80 -7.37 4.34
N HIS A 18 1.83 -8.19 5.40
CA HIS A 18 2.32 -7.79 6.72
C HIS A 18 3.82 -7.46 6.69
N LEU A 19 4.61 -8.30 6.02
CA LEU A 19 6.04 -8.07 5.86
C LEU A 19 6.32 -6.79 5.06
N ALA A 20 5.60 -6.55 3.96
CA ALA A 20 5.74 -5.34 3.16
C ALA A 20 5.43 -4.08 3.98
N GLY A 21 4.33 -4.09 4.74
CA GLY A 21 3.97 -3.01 5.65
C GLY A 21 5.02 -2.75 6.73
N TYR A 22 5.51 -3.82 7.37
CA TYR A 22 6.57 -3.76 8.38
C TYR A 22 7.87 -3.15 7.83
N MET A 23 8.23 -3.50 6.60
CA MET A 23 9.42 -2.98 5.91
C MET A 23 9.24 -1.55 5.39
N GLY A 24 8.07 -0.93 5.62
CA GLY A 24 7.78 0.45 5.22
C GLY A 24 7.51 0.63 3.73
N ILE A 25 7.36 -0.47 3.00
CA ILE A 25 7.09 -0.47 1.56
C ILE A 25 5.66 0.03 1.35
N PRO A 26 5.43 1.02 0.46
CA PRO A 26 4.08 1.43 0.08
C PRO A 26 3.26 0.21 -0.32
N SER A 27 2.08 0.03 0.28
CA SER A 27 1.33 -1.20 0.12
C SER A 27 -0.15 -0.92 -0.04
N ILE A 28 -0.80 -1.56 -1.02
CA ILE A 28 -2.25 -1.61 -1.16
C ILE A 28 -2.68 -3.05 -0.88
N VAL A 29 -3.52 -3.24 0.14
CA VAL A 29 -3.93 -4.58 0.58
C VAL A 29 -5.45 -4.71 0.54
N PHE A 30 -5.95 -5.69 -0.20
CA PHE A 30 -7.36 -5.98 -0.34
C PHE A 30 -7.85 -6.95 0.75
N TYR A 31 -8.96 -6.60 1.39
CA TYR A 31 -9.64 -7.40 2.40
C TYR A 31 -11.08 -7.63 1.96
N ILE A 32 -11.48 -8.90 1.86
CA ILE A 32 -12.83 -9.31 1.43
C ILE A 32 -13.63 -9.83 2.62
N THR A 33 -13.11 -10.83 3.32
CA THR A 33 -13.79 -11.49 4.45
C THR A 33 -13.17 -11.19 5.81
N THR A 34 -11.90 -10.77 5.83
CA THR A 34 -11.17 -10.44 7.06
C THR A 34 -11.33 -8.97 7.41
N ASP A 35 -11.42 -8.69 8.71
CA ASP A 35 -11.50 -7.32 9.24
C ASP A 35 -10.08 -6.75 9.42
N PRO A 36 -9.67 -5.76 8.61
CA PRO A 36 -8.35 -5.17 8.70
C PRO A 36 -8.13 -4.39 10.00
N GLN A 37 -9.18 -4.01 10.74
CA GLN A 37 -8.99 -3.42 12.07
C GLN A 37 -8.41 -4.42 13.07
N LYS A 38 -8.57 -5.73 12.82
CA LYS A 38 -8.06 -6.81 13.66
C LYS A 38 -6.77 -7.41 13.10
N TRP A 39 -6.72 -7.62 11.79
CA TRP A 39 -5.66 -8.40 11.12
C TRP A 39 -4.93 -7.62 10.03
N GLY A 40 -5.20 -6.33 9.89
CA GLY A 40 -4.67 -5.55 8.80
C GLY A 40 -3.15 -5.38 8.88
N ALA A 41 -2.49 -5.47 7.73
CA ALA A 41 -1.09 -5.11 7.58
C ALA A 41 -0.86 -3.67 8.07
N LEU A 42 0.11 -3.49 8.96
CA LEU A 42 0.43 -2.20 9.56
C LEU A 42 1.62 -1.55 8.86
N GLY A 43 1.59 -0.23 8.74
CA GLY A 43 2.71 0.55 8.22
C GLY A 43 2.26 1.93 7.75
N ARG A 44 3.17 2.90 7.77
CA ARG A 44 2.86 4.32 7.50
C ARG A 44 2.28 4.57 6.10
N ASN A 45 2.61 3.71 5.14
CA ASN A 45 2.20 3.83 3.74
C ASN A 45 1.35 2.62 3.30
N VAL A 46 0.62 2.00 4.23
CA VAL A 46 -0.29 0.89 3.93
C VAL A 46 -1.71 1.42 3.77
N CYS A 47 -2.37 1.05 2.67
CA CYS A 47 -3.76 1.36 2.41
C CYS A 47 -4.59 0.07 2.37
N TRP A 48 -5.65 0.02 3.15
CA TRP A 48 -6.58 -1.11 3.18
C TRP A 48 -7.76 -0.84 2.25
N ILE A 49 -8.02 -1.76 1.32
CA ILE A 49 -9.19 -1.70 0.46
C ILE A 49 -10.18 -2.77 0.90
N MET A 50 -11.32 -2.32 1.39
CA MET A 50 -12.53 -3.11 1.56
C MET A 50 -13.59 -2.55 0.61
N ALA A 51 -14.22 -3.41 -0.18
CA ALA A 51 -15.26 -3.02 -1.12
C ALA A 51 -16.27 -4.16 -1.28
N LYS A 52 -17.53 -3.80 -1.55
CA LYS A 52 -18.62 -4.76 -1.78
C LYS A 52 -18.83 -5.06 -3.26
N THR A 53 -18.34 -4.19 -4.15
CA THR A 53 -18.40 -4.37 -5.60
C THR A 53 -17.03 -4.11 -6.23
N GLU A 54 -16.89 -4.54 -7.49
CA GLU A 54 -15.67 -4.33 -8.26
C GLU A 54 -15.44 -2.86 -8.58
N GLU A 55 -16.49 -2.10 -8.92
CA GLU A 55 -16.38 -0.67 -9.21
C GLU A 55 -15.91 0.12 -7.98
N GLU A 56 -16.40 -0.23 -6.80
CA GLU A 56 -15.96 0.38 -5.54
C GLU A 56 -14.49 0.05 -5.26
N ALA A 57 -14.09 -1.22 -5.48
CA ALA A 57 -12.71 -1.65 -5.32
C ALA A 57 -11.77 -0.90 -6.26
N PHE A 58 -12.16 -0.76 -7.53
CA PHE A 58 -11.38 -0.07 -8.55
C PHE A 58 -11.23 1.42 -8.22
N SER A 59 -12.31 2.10 -7.84
CA SER A 59 -12.27 3.52 -7.45
C SER A 59 -11.32 3.75 -6.26
N LYS A 60 -11.42 2.91 -5.23
CA LYS A 60 -10.52 2.97 -4.06
C LYS A 60 -9.08 2.66 -4.44
N PHE A 61 -8.87 1.69 -5.32
CA PHE A 61 -7.56 1.33 -5.82
C PHE A 61 -6.89 2.49 -6.56
N SER A 62 -7.58 3.11 -7.52
CA SER A 62 -7.04 4.26 -8.26
C SER A 62 -6.67 5.41 -7.32
N SER A 63 -7.55 5.75 -6.36
CA SER A 63 -7.27 6.80 -5.38
C SER A 63 -6.05 6.49 -4.49
N ALA A 64 -5.93 5.24 -4.02
CA ALA A 64 -4.79 4.80 -3.24
C ALA A 64 -3.49 4.82 -4.06
N LEU A 65 -3.55 4.39 -5.32
CA LEU A 65 -2.43 4.37 -6.25
C LEU A 65 -1.88 5.78 -6.48
N ASP A 66 -2.76 6.73 -6.80
CA ASP A 66 -2.38 8.13 -6.99
C ASP A 66 -1.74 8.72 -5.74
N THR A 67 -2.33 8.46 -4.57
CA THR A 67 -1.81 8.97 -3.29
C THR A 67 -0.40 8.44 -3.00
N LEU A 68 -0.20 7.13 -3.15
CA LEU A 68 1.07 6.48 -2.81
C LEU A 68 2.18 6.83 -3.81
N LEU A 69 1.88 6.86 -5.13
CA LEU A 69 2.87 7.22 -6.14
C LEU A 69 3.26 8.71 -6.07
N ASN A 70 2.31 9.61 -5.82
CA ASN A 70 2.63 11.04 -5.66
C ASN A 70 3.48 11.30 -4.43
N ALA A 71 3.21 10.61 -3.31
CA ALA A 71 4.03 10.71 -2.11
C ALA A 71 5.48 10.23 -2.34
N GLN A 72 5.68 9.22 -3.19
CA GLN A 72 7.01 8.73 -3.58
C GLN A 72 7.77 9.74 -4.47
N SER A 73 7.10 10.32 -5.46
CA SER A 73 7.69 11.36 -6.32
C SER A 73 8.20 12.56 -5.52
N LEU A 74 7.44 13.03 -4.52
CA LEU A 74 7.84 14.12 -3.64
C LEU A 74 9.05 13.76 -2.75
N LYS A 75 9.07 12.56 -2.18
CA LYS A 75 10.23 12.08 -1.39
C LYS A 75 11.50 12.04 -2.24
N LYS A 76 11.38 11.55 -3.47
CA LYS A 76 12.51 11.46 -4.40
C LYS A 76 13.05 12.84 -4.77
N LEU A 77 12.18 13.80 -5.08
CA LEU A 77 12.57 15.19 -5.35
C LEU A 77 13.27 15.84 -4.14
N ASN A 78 12.71 15.70 -2.93
CA ASN A 78 13.36 16.23 -1.73
C ASN A 78 14.74 15.60 -1.49
N GLY A 79 14.90 14.31 -1.79
CA GLY A 79 16.22 13.66 -1.72
C GLY A 79 17.27 14.27 -2.64
N TYR A 80 16.87 14.81 -3.80
CA TYR A 80 17.78 15.50 -4.75
C TYR A 80 18.09 16.96 -4.37
N PHE A 81 17.18 17.65 -3.68
CA PHE A 81 17.36 19.07 -3.32
C PHE A 81 18.13 19.28 -2.00
N PHE A 82 18.23 18.25 -1.16
CA PHE A 82 18.90 18.32 0.15
C PHE A 82 20.20 17.48 0.24
N SER A 83 20.75 17.02 -0.89
CA SER A 83 22.10 16.43 -1.00
C SER A 83 23.07 17.38 -1.68
#